data_AF-A0A821G4X2-F1
#
_entry.id   AF-A0A821G4X2-F1
#
_cell.length_a   1.000
_cell.length_b   1.000
_cell.length_c   1.000
_cell.angle_alpha   90.00
_cell.angle_beta   90.00
_cell.angle_gamma   90.00
#
_symmetry.space_group_name_H-M   'P 1'
#
loop_
_entity.id
_entity.type
_entity.pdbx_description
1 polymer ?
#
loop_
_entity_poly.entity_id
_entity_poly.type
_entity_poly.pdbx_seq_one_letter_code
_entity_poly.pdbx_strand_id
1 'polypeptide(L)'
;MLSNTAIAILPSEREMNSGINKARRAITPIIPTTQLFDIPESYSKTLNKNEFLITDKMITRRQRILLFSTSEQLKMLFAAKTIFMDGTFSTCPSMFDQVYTIHAIKYDQCE
;
A
#
# COMPACT_ATOMS: atom_id res chain seq x y z
N MET A 1 -31.14 12.53 -17.75
CA MET A 1 -31.41 13.38 -16.57
C MET A 1 -32.03 12.50 -15.51
N LEU A 2 -31.36 12.30 -14.37
CA LEU A 2 -31.97 11.61 -13.23
C LEU A 2 -33.15 12.46 -12.73
N SER A 3 -34.31 11.84 -12.44
CA SER A 3 -35.49 12.57 -12.00
C SER A 3 -35.23 13.28 -10.67
N ASN A 4 -35.77 14.48 -10.47
CA ASN A 4 -35.61 15.27 -9.23
C ASN A 4 -36.02 14.50 -7.95
N THR A 5 -36.88 13.48 -8.10
CA THR A 5 -37.27 12.56 -7.03
C THR A 5 -36.16 11.61 -6.59
N ALA A 6 -35.27 11.18 -7.50
CA ALA A 6 -34.16 10.29 -7.17
C ALA A 6 -33.08 11.01 -6.33
N ILE A 7 -32.87 12.31 -6.56
CA ILE A 7 -31.89 13.12 -5.82
C ILE A 7 -32.29 13.28 -4.34
N ALA A 8 -33.58 13.37 -4.03
CA ALA A 8 -34.08 13.55 -2.67
C ALA A 8 -33.98 12.31 -1.77
N ILE A 9 -33.79 11.12 -2.36
CA ILE A 9 -33.72 9.83 -1.64
C ILE A 9 -32.26 9.38 -1.47
N LEU A 10 -31.33 9.94 -2.24
CA LEU A 10 -29.92 9.58 -2.14
C LEU A 10 -29.31 10.13 -0.85
N PRO A 11 -28.53 9.31 -0.11
CA PRO A 11 -27.78 9.80 1.03
C PRO A 11 -26.81 10.88 0.59
N SER A 12 -26.50 11.81 1.50
CA SER A 12 -25.49 12.82 1.25
C SER A 12 -24.13 12.18 0.96
N GLU A 13 -23.28 12.88 0.24
CA GLU A 13 -21.91 12.42 -0.06
C GLU A 13 -21.14 12.05 1.22
N ARG A 14 -21.37 12.79 2.31
CA ARG A 14 -20.81 12.50 3.63
C ARG A 14 -21.30 11.17 4.19
N GLU A 15 -22.60 10.89 4.09
CA GLU A 15 -23.18 9.62 4.55
C GLU A 15 -22.72 8.44 3.70
N MET A 16 -22.59 8.63 2.39
CA MET A 16 -22.02 7.62 1.48
C MET A 16 -20.56 7.31 1.85
N ASN A 17 -19.73 8.34 2.04
CA ASN A 17 -18.34 8.17 2.46
C ASN A 17 -18.23 7.52 3.85
N SER A 18 -19.12 7.87 4.78
CA SER A 18 -19.20 7.25 6.10
C SER A 18 -19.54 5.76 6.01
N GLY A 19 -20.52 5.39 5.16
CA GLY A 19 -20.89 4.00 4.90
C GLY A 19 -19.72 3.19 4.32
N ILE A 20 -19.03 3.74 3.33
CA ILE A 20 -17.82 3.12 2.72
C ILE A 20 -16.73 2.93 3.79
N ASN A 21 -16.44 3.96 4.58
CA ASN A 21 -15.42 3.88 5.62
C ASN A 21 -15.80 2.86 6.71
N LYS A 22 -17.07 2.76 7.09
CA LYS A 22 -17.56 1.75 8.04
C LYS A 22 -17.38 0.34 7.49
N ALA A 23 -17.75 0.11 6.23
CA ALA A 23 -17.54 -1.18 5.57
C ALA A 23 -16.04 -1.55 5.48
N ARG A 24 -15.16 -0.58 5.15
CA ARG A 24 -13.70 -0.77 5.15
C ARG A 24 -13.17 -1.11 6.54
N ARG A 25 -13.60 -0.41 7.59
CA ARG A 25 -13.18 -0.68 8.98
C ARG A 25 -13.57 -2.07 9.45
N ALA A 26 -14.69 -2.62 8.98
CA ALA A 26 -15.12 -3.97 9.33
C ALA A 26 -14.17 -5.07 8.80
N ILE A 27 -13.42 -4.80 7.73
CA ILE A 27 -12.47 -5.74 7.11
C ILE A 27 -11.00 -5.36 7.33
N THR A 28 -10.72 -4.19 7.91
CA THR A 28 -9.36 -3.72 8.16
C THR A 28 -8.83 -4.35 9.45
N PRO A 29 -7.70 -5.07 9.42
CA PRO A 29 -7.11 -5.64 10.62
C PRO A 29 -6.63 -4.55 11.58
N ILE A 30 -6.57 -4.92 12.86
CA ILE A 30 -6.05 -4.04 13.92
C ILE A 30 -4.59 -3.75 13.61
N ILE A 31 -4.22 -2.46 13.63
CA ILE A 31 -2.84 -2.03 13.42
C ILE A 31 -1.99 -2.60 14.57
N PRO A 32 -0.95 -3.39 14.28
CA PRO A 32 -0.08 -3.94 15.31
C PRO A 32 0.63 -2.85 16.11
N THR A 33 0.91 -3.11 17.39
CA THR A 33 1.67 -2.20 18.26
C THR A 33 3.16 -2.56 18.34
N THR A 34 3.54 -3.73 17.84
CA THR A 34 4.93 -4.22 17.80
C THR A 34 5.25 -4.75 16.41
N GLN A 35 6.52 -5.06 16.15
CA GLN A 35 6.93 -5.70 14.89
C GLN A 35 6.65 -7.21 14.84
N LEU A 36 6.23 -7.81 15.95
CA LEU A 36 5.91 -9.23 16.07
C LEU A 36 4.45 -9.47 15.65
N PHE A 37 4.22 -9.51 14.35
CA PHE A 37 2.90 -9.80 13.76
C PHE A 37 3.05 -10.52 12.42
N ASP A 38 2.08 -11.36 12.10
CA ASP A 38 2.03 -12.01 10.80
C ASP A 38 1.41 -11.06 9.76
N ILE A 39 1.91 -11.11 8.52
CA ILE A 39 1.34 -10.34 7.42
C ILE A 39 0.27 -11.20 6.73
N PRO A 40 -1.00 -10.77 6.72
CA PRO A 40 -2.05 -11.45 5.97
C PRO A 40 -1.69 -11.63 4.50
N GLU A 41 -2.08 -12.78 3.92
CA GLU A 41 -1.81 -13.09 2.51
C GLU A 41 -2.36 -12.04 1.53
N SER A 42 -3.48 -11.41 1.90
CA SER A 42 -4.07 -10.32 1.12
C SER A 42 -3.15 -9.10 0.98
N TYR A 43 -2.16 -8.93 1.85
CA TYR A 43 -1.18 -7.85 1.81
C TYR A 43 0.20 -8.29 1.32
N SER A 44 0.44 -9.60 1.16
CA SER A 44 1.69 -10.10 0.58
C SER A 44 1.64 -10.23 -0.94
N LYS A 45 0.45 -10.02 -1.54
CA LYS A 45 0.20 -10.16 -2.99
C LYS A 45 -0.36 -8.87 -3.59
N THR A 46 -0.11 -8.69 -4.89
CA THR A 46 -0.76 -7.67 -5.72
C THR A 46 -2.24 -8.02 -5.97
N LEU A 47 -3.01 -7.08 -6.54
CA LEU A 47 -4.40 -7.32 -6.95
C LEU A 47 -4.53 -8.44 -8.00
N ASN A 48 -3.48 -8.63 -8.80
CA ASN A 48 -3.37 -9.72 -9.78
C ASN A 48 -2.82 -11.01 -9.17
N LYS A 49 -2.75 -11.10 -7.83
CA LYS A 49 -2.27 -12.26 -7.05
C LYS A 49 -0.79 -12.62 -7.23
N ASN A 50 0.00 -11.77 -7.89
CA ASN A 50 1.46 -11.92 -7.95
C ASN A 50 2.08 -11.59 -6.58
N GLU A 51 3.22 -12.22 -6.26
CA GLU A 51 4.00 -11.89 -5.06
C GLU A 51 4.38 -10.41 -5.02
N PHE A 52 4.25 -9.81 -3.84
CA PHE A 52 4.55 -8.41 -3.60
C PHE A 52 5.43 -8.21 -2.37
N LEU A 53 5.20 -8.94 -1.28
CA LEU A 53 6.13 -8.97 -0.15
C LEU A 53 7.27 -9.94 -0.48
N ILE A 54 8.43 -9.43 -0.89
CA ILE A 54 9.58 -10.24 -1.32
C ILE A 54 10.66 -10.37 -0.26
N THR A 55 10.57 -9.61 0.83
CA THR A 55 11.42 -9.82 2.01
C THR A 55 10.65 -9.48 3.26
N ASP A 56 10.70 -10.40 4.23
CA ASP A 56 10.27 -10.20 5.60
C ASP A 56 11.35 -10.75 6.52
N LYS A 57 12.14 -9.85 7.12
CA LYS A 57 13.32 -10.23 7.88
C LYS A 57 13.38 -9.52 9.22
N MET A 58 13.39 -10.30 10.30
CA MET A 58 13.76 -9.82 11.63
C MET A 58 15.29 -9.71 11.71
N ILE A 59 15.80 -8.49 11.85
CA ILE A 59 17.22 -8.19 12.08
C ILE A 59 17.54 -8.35 13.57
N THR A 60 16.67 -7.85 14.44
CA THR A 60 16.70 -8.06 15.88
C THR A 60 15.27 -8.28 16.40
N ARG A 61 15.09 -8.51 17.70
CA ARG A 61 13.74 -8.61 18.31
C ARG A 61 12.88 -7.35 18.14
N ARG A 62 13.49 -6.22 17.78
CA ARG A 62 12.82 -4.91 17.61
C ARG A 62 13.18 -4.22 16.29
N GLN A 63 13.78 -4.93 15.34
CA GLN A 63 14.07 -4.39 14.01
C GLN A 63 13.66 -5.41 12.95
N ARG A 64 12.73 -5.00 12.10
CA ARG A 64 12.15 -5.80 11.02
C ARG A 64 12.25 -5.01 9.74
N ILE A 65 12.68 -5.66 8.67
CA ILE A 65 12.67 -5.11 7.33
C ILE A 65 11.58 -5.83 6.55
N LEU A 66 10.64 -5.04 6.03
CA LEU A 66 9.63 -5.47 5.08
C LEU A 66 9.96 -4.82 3.74
N LEU A 67 10.12 -5.63 2.69
CA LEU A 67 10.39 -5.14 1.35
C LEU A 67 9.28 -5.58 0.41
N PHE A 68 8.61 -4.59 -0.16
CA PHE A 68 7.52 -4.78 -1.10
C PHE A 68 7.98 -4.42 -2.52
N SER A 69 7.93 -5.38 -3.43
CA SER A 69 8.20 -5.18 -4.85
C SER A 69 7.69 -6.36 -5.67
N THR A 70 7.58 -6.20 -6.98
CA THR A 70 7.39 -7.31 -7.92
C THR A 70 8.67 -7.56 -8.70
N SER A 71 8.81 -8.76 -9.28
CA SER A 71 9.93 -9.06 -10.18
C SER A 71 10.03 -8.09 -11.36
N GLU A 72 8.92 -7.55 -11.84
CA GLU A 72 8.90 -6.54 -12.89
C GLU A 72 9.42 -5.19 -12.39
N GLN A 73 9.00 -4.76 -11.19
CA GLN A 73 9.51 -3.54 -10.56
C GLN A 73 11.02 -3.60 -10.32
N LEU A 74 11.54 -4.75 -9.86
CA LEU A 74 12.98 -4.96 -9.71
C LEU A 74 13.72 -4.92 -11.05
N LYS A 75 13.17 -5.51 -12.12
CA LYS A 75 13.75 -5.42 -13.47
C LYS A 75 13.76 -3.98 -13.98
N MET A 76 12.68 -3.23 -13.74
CA MET A 76 12.63 -1.80 -14.08
C MET A 76 13.67 -1.00 -13.31
N LEU A 77 13.82 -1.24 -12.01
CA LEU A 77 14.85 -0.61 -11.17
C LEU A 77 16.26 -0.93 -11.68
N PHE A 78 16.52 -2.19 -12.06
CA PHE A 78 17.81 -2.61 -12.60
C PHE A 78 18.14 -1.96 -13.95
N ALA A 79 17.15 -1.80 -14.82
CA ALA A 79 17.31 -1.19 -16.15
C ALA A 79 17.23 0.35 -16.13
N ALA A 80 16.83 0.96 -15.01
CA ALA A 80 16.59 2.39 -14.93
C ALA A 80 17.89 3.18 -15.02
N LYS A 81 17.92 4.18 -15.91
CA LYS A 81 19.00 5.16 -15.97
C LYS A 81 19.00 6.09 -14.76
N THR A 82 17.82 6.37 -14.21
CA THR A 82 17.62 7.28 -13.08
C THR A 82 16.67 6.64 -12.09
N ILE A 83 17.07 6.64 -10.82
CA ILE A 83 16.24 6.23 -9.68
C ILE A 83 16.02 7.42 -8.76
N PHE A 84 14.83 7.48 -8.17
CA PHE A 84 14.46 8.45 -7.14
C PHE A 84 14.23 7.69 -5.86
N MET A 85 14.71 8.24 -4.75
CA MET A 85 14.57 7.63 -3.44
C MET A 85 14.06 8.67 -2.47
N ASP A 86 13.00 8.33 -1.74
CA ASP A 86 12.43 9.18 -0.71
C ASP A 86 12.17 8.36 0.55
N GLY A 87 12.32 9.01 1.69
CA GLY A 87 12.22 8.38 2.99
C GLY A 87 11.39 9.23 3.94
N THR A 88 10.20 8.76 4.28
CA THR A 88 9.29 9.48 5.18
C THR A 88 9.32 8.87 6.59
N PHE A 89 9.74 9.68 7.56
CA PHE A 89 9.75 9.32 8.99
C PHE A 89 8.42 9.65 9.68
N SER A 90 7.80 10.79 9.34
CA SER A 90 6.63 11.34 10.05
C SER A 90 5.35 10.53 9.91
N THR A 91 5.23 9.73 8.85
CA THR A 91 4.05 8.91 8.55
C THR A 91 4.29 7.42 8.81
N CYS A 92 5.48 7.07 9.30
CA CYS A 92 5.82 5.68 9.58
C CYS A 92 5.05 5.16 10.79
N PRO A 93 4.49 3.93 10.75
CA PRO A 93 3.91 3.32 11.94
C PRO A 93 4.94 3.31 13.07
N SER A 94 4.53 3.63 14.30
CA SER A 94 5.44 3.81 15.46
C SER A 94 6.37 2.63 15.77
N MET A 95 6.04 1.43 15.27
CA MET A 95 6.87 0.24 15.40
C MET A 95 7.91 0.08 14.29
N PHE A 96 8.00 1.00 13.33
CA PHE A 96 9.03 1.05 12.29
C PHE A 96 9.72 2.43 12.31
N ASP A 97 10.99 2.45 11.91
CA ASP A 97 11.77 3.69 11.93
C ASP A 97 11.47 4.59 10.73
N GLN A 98 11.17 4.01 9.56
CA GLN A 98 10.99 4.76 8.31
C GLN A 98 10.15 3.98 7.30
N VAL A 99 9.37 4.69 6.48
CA VAL A 99 8.88 4.19 5.19
C VAL A 99 9.80 4.71 4.10
N TYR A 100 10.37 3.83 3.30
CA TYR A 100 11.31 4.18 2.24
C TYR A 100 10.77 3.73 0.88
N THR A 101 10.79 4.61 -0.10
CA THR A 101 10.33 4.32 -1.46
C THR A 101 11.45 4.52 -2.46
N ILE A 102 11.53 3.62 -3.43
CA ILE A 102 12.45 3.70 -4.57
C ILE A 102 11.61 3.66 -5.83
N HIS A 103 11.78 4.67 -6.68
CA HIS A 103 11.04 4.83 -7.91
C HIS A 103 12.00 4.83 -9.10
N ALA A 104 11.59 4.17 -10.17
CA ALA A 104 12.26 4.20 -11.47
C ALA A 104 11.28 4.74 -12.51
N ILE A 105 11.79 5.47 -13.50
CA ILE A 105 11.01 5.92 -14.65
C ILE A 105 11.37 5.02 -15.84
N LYS A 106 10.33 4.42 -16.44
CA LYS A 106 10.44 3.74 -17.72
C LYS A 106 9.88 4.66 -18.79
N TYR A 107 10.71 5.03 -19.76
CA TYR A 107 10.25 5.72 -20.96
C TYR A 107 9.77 4.67 -21.96
N ASP A 108 8.55 4.82 -22.47
CA ASP A 108 8.14 4.06 -23.66
C ASP A 108 9.07 4.44 -24.80
N GLN A 109 9.80 3.46 -25.29
CA GLN A 109 10.49 3.60 -26.56
C GLN A 109 9.39 3.48 -27.62
N CYS A 110 9.14 4.54 -28.39
CA CYS A 110 8.38 4.39 -29.63
C CYS A 110 9.25 3.55 -30.58
N GLU A 111 8.90 2.28 -30.75
CA GLU A 111 9.36 1.45 -31.88
C GLU A 111 8.47 1.70 -33.11
#